data_AF-A0A932H2C7-F1
#
_entry.id   AF-A0A932H2C7-F1
#
_cell.length_a   1.000
_cell.length_b   1.000
_cell.length_c   1.000
_cell.angle_alpha   90.00
_cell.angle_beta   90.00
_cell.angle_gamma   90.00
#
_symmetry.space_group_name_H-M   'P 1'
#
loop_
_entity.id
_entity.type
_entity.pdbx_description
1 polymer ?
#
loop_
_entity_poly.entity_id
_entity_poly.type
_entity_poly.pdbx_seq_one_letter_code
_entity_poly.pdbx_strand_id
1 'polypeptide(L)'
;MHFVAETGTDIPPEVPRHDALVYREAQTCGAEILTSDAELWLACKKIRSPAVLPLELIRRYNGVALANTIFGVIPTRDSGSIFVRAYPGPWASLRTPQRFTLVHFPAGVIWLYYETAERKWIAELTGYKRLQVATEITDGMLQTVGLSWKFGEQITLRVADAEHPHVVEMRAPLPNDVEGRVQIGGHPSGQHYWNGPIYVCVNDDRPIGKDAWREFKQDRELTPNPFDNDRLWMFMAHVLR
;
A
#
# COMPACT_ATOMS: atom_id res chain seq x y z
N MET A 1 33.10 -41.20 21.66
CA MET A 1 32.12 -40.28 22.28
C MET A 1 31.86 -39.18 21.26
N HIS A 2 30.88 -39.39 20.39
CA HIS A 2 30.49 -38.41 19.38
C HIS A 2 29.43 -37.51 20.01
N PHE A 3 29.73 -36.22 20.13
CA PHE A 3 28.73 -35.22 20.45
C PHE A 3 27.81 -35.08 19.23
N VAL A 4 26.58 -35.58 19.36
CA VAL A 4 25.50 -35.23 18.45
C VAL A 4 25.04 -33.84 18.88
N ALA A 5 25.29 -32.84 18.04
CA ALA A 5 24.72 -31.52 18.23
C ALA A 5 23.19 -31.66 18.15
N GLU A 6 22.48 -31.21 19.19
CA GLU A 6 21.03 -31.16 19.22
C GLU A 6 20.54 -30.25 18.06
N THR A 7 20.05 -30.87 16.98
CA THR A 7 19.33 -30.19 15.91
C THR A 7 17.91 -29.89 16.42
N GLY A 8 17.80 -28.92 17.31
CA GLY A 8 16.54 -28.44 17.85
C GLY A 8 16.42 -26.94 17.61
N THR A 9 16.34 -26.49 16.35
CA THR A 9 15.71 -25.19 16.09
C THR A 9 14.21 -25.38 16.28
N ASP A 10 13.79 -25.33 17.55
CA ASP A 10 12.40 -25.26 17.90
C ASP A 10 11.77 -24.10 17.15
N ILE A 11 10.71 -24.39 16.41
CA ILE A 11 9.98 -23.38 15.66
C ILE A 11 9.23 -22.53 16.68
N PRO A 12 9.47 -21.21 16.74
CA PRO A 12 8.75 -20.35 17.67
C PRO A 12 7.24 -20.44 17.42
N PRO A 13 6.41 -20.43 18.47
CA PRO A 13 4.96 -20.56 18.33
C PRO A 13 4.33 -19.40 17.54
N GLU A 14 5.04 -18.28 17.40
CA GLU A 14 4.67 -17.15 16.55
C GLU A 14 4.72 -17.47 15.06
N VAL A 15 5.58 -18.40 14.62
CA VAL A 15 5.72 -18.74 13.20
C VAL A 15 4.58 -19.67 12.80
N PRO A 16 3.80 -19.35 11.74
CA PRO A 16 2.73 -20.22 11.29
C PRO A 16 3.24 -21.62 10.97
N ARG A 17 2.48 -22.65 11.37
CA ARG A 17 2.92 -24.04 11.24
C ARG A 17 3.24 -24.44 9.80
N HIS A 18 2.57 -23.84 8.82
CA HIS A 18 2.80 -24.11 7.40
C HIS A 18 4.11 -23.49 6.88
N ASP A 19 4.62 -22.45 7.55
CA ASP A 19 5.89 -21.78 7.21
C ASP A 19 7.10 -22.29 8.01
N ALA A 20 6.86 -23.23 8.93
CA ALA A 20 7.87 -23.79 9.82
C ALA A 20 9.11 -24.30 9.06
N LEU A 21 8.92 -24.91 7.88
CA LEU A 21 10.01 -25.39 7.05
C LEU A 21 10.85 -24.22 6.50
N VAL A 22 10.20 -23.21 5.91
CA VAL A 22 10.86 -22.02 5.35
C VAL A 22 11.69 -21.33 6.42
N TYR A 23 11.10 -21.13 7.60
CA TYR A 23 11.79 -20.54 8.74
C TYR A 23 13.01 -21.37 9.17
N ARG A 24 12.83 -22.69 9.36
CA ARG A 24 13.91 -23.59 9.80
C ARG A 24 15.09 -23.57 8.84
N GLU A 25 14.83 -23.71 7.56
CA GLU A 25 15.88 -23.72 6.53
C GLU A 25 16.62 -22.38 6.50
N ALA A 26 15.91 -21.26 6.62
CA ALA A 26 16.54 -19.95 6.71
C ALA A 26 17.45 -19.82 7.94
N GLN A 27 17.02 -20.31 9.11
CA GLN A 27 17.86 -20.30 10.31
C GLN A 27 19.09 -21.20 10.16
N THR A 28 18.92 -22.41 9.62
CA THR A 28 20.03 -23.35 9.37
C THR A 28 21.08 -22.74 8.44
N CYS A 29 20.63 -22.00 7.42
CA CYS A 29 21.51 -21.35 6.47
C CYS A 29 22.02 -19.96 6.91
N GLY A 30 21.53 -19.42 8.04
CA GLY A 30 21.82 -18.03 8.45
C GLY A 30 21.33 -16.99 7.44
N ALA A 31 20.24 -17.27 6.73
CA ALA A 31 19.70 -16.45 5.65
C ALA A 31 18.59 -15.49 6.13
N GLU A 32 18.44 -14.36 5.43
CA GLU A 32 17.27 -13.48 5.56
C GLU A 32 16.10 -14.06 4.75
N ILE A 33 14.91 -14.13 5.35
CA ILE A 33 13.70 -14.61 4.67
C ILE A 33 13.14 -13.48 3.80
N LEU A 34 13.11 -13.70 2.48
CA LEU A 34 12.31 -12.90 1.56
C LEU A 34 10.94 -13.59 1.41
N THR A 35 9.88 -12.95 1.88
CA THR A 35 8.52 -13.49 1.78
C THR A 35 7.52 -12.42 1.40
N SER A 36 6.50 -12.76 0.61
CA SER A 36 5.33 -11.91 0.40
C SER A 36 4.22 -12.18 1.42
N ASP A 37 4.36 -13.23 2.23
CA ASP A 37 3.44 -13.57 3.30
C ASP A 37 3.62 -12.60 4.48
N ALA A 38 2.59 -11.79 4.69
CA ALA A 38 2.50 -10.82 5.78
C ALA A 38 2.55 -11.49 7.16
N GLU A 39 1.91 -12.64 7.32
CA GLU A 39 1.83 -13.36 8.60
C GLU A 39 3.21 -13.90 8.97
N LEU A 40 3.90 -14.56 8.04
CA LEU A 40 5.27 -15.04 8.25
C LEU A 40 6.23 -13.89 8.53
N TRP A 41 6.14 -12.80 7.78
CA TRP A 41 7.01 -11.64 7.95
C TRP A 41 6.83 -10.98 9.32
N LEU A 42 5.58 -10.76 9.75
CA LEU A 42 5.27 -10.23 11.07
C LEU A 42 5.72 -11.17 12.20
N ALA A 43 5.50 -12.48 12.03
CA ALA A 43 5.99 -13.49 12.96
C ALA A 43 7.51 -13.39 13.14
N CYS A 44 8.26 -13.33 12.02
CA CYS A 44 9.71 -13.18 12.03
C CYS A 44 10.16 -11.89 12.71
N LYS A 45 9.50 -10.75 12.44
CA LYS A 45 9.77 -9.46 13.10
C LYS A 45 9.59 -9.54 14.61
N LYS A 46 8.49 -10.15 15.06
CA LYS A 46 8.17 -10.29 16.49
C LYS A 46 9.25 -11.04 17.26
N ILE A 47 9.84 -12.08 16.65
CA ILE A 47 10.94 -12.87 17.23
C ILE A 47 12.33 -12.33 16.84
N ARG A 48 12.41 -11.16 16.19
CA ARG A 48 13.66 -10.53 15.71
C ARG A 48 14.47 -11.40 14.75
N SER A 49 13.80 -12.29 14.02
CA SER A 49 14.41 -13.05 12.92
C SER A 49 14.50 -12.18 11.66
N PRO A 50 15.61 -12.23 10.89
CA PRO A 50 15.74 -11.49 9.65
C PRO A 50 14.68 -11.92 8.62
N ALA A 51 13.79 -11.00 8.28
CA ALA A 51 12.82 -11.17 7.21
C ALA A 51 12.51 -9.82 6.56
N VAL A 52 12.24 -9.84 5.26
CA VAL A 52 11.99 -8.64 4.46
C VAL A 52 10.85 -8.91 3.46
N LEU A 53 9.95 -7.94 3.33
CA LEU A 53 8.96 -7.91 2.25
C LEU A 53 9.63 -7.44 0.95
N PRO A 54 9.21 -7.91 -0.25
CA PRO A 54 9.74 -7.43 -1.53
C PRO A 54 9.72 -5.90 -1.66
N LEU A 55 8.67 -5.24 -1.17
CA LEU A 55 8.57 -3.78 -1.16
C LEU A 55 9.65 -3.11 -0.30
N GLU A 56 9.94 -3.66 0.88
CA GLU A 56 11.03 -3.18 1.73
C GLU A 56 12.39 -3.40 1.07
N LEU A 57 12.58 -4.53 0.39
CA LEU A 57 13.82 -4.82 -0.34
C LEU A 57 14.06 -3.78 -1.43
N ILE A 58 13.05 -3.48 -2.26
CA ILE A 58 13.13 -2.46 -3.33
C ILE A 58 13.47 -1.08 -2.73
N ARG A 59 12.87 -0.73 -1.58
CA ARG A 59 13.18 0.52 -0.87
C ARG A 59 14.65 0.58 -0.45
N ARG A 60 15.19 -0.51 0.11
CA ARG A 60 16.61 -0.60 0.53
C ARG A 60 17.55 -0.43 -0.66
N TYR A 61 17.23 -1.04 -1.82
CA TYR A 61 18.07 -0.96 -3.02
C TYR A 61 18.06 0.42 -3.69
N ASN A 62 16.91 1.07 -3.81
CA ASN A 62 16.82 2.33 -4.56
C ASN A 62 17.36 3.56 -3.81
N GLY A 63 17.67 3.43 -2.51
CA GLY A 63 18.47 4.39 -1.72
C GLY A 63 17.94 5.83 -1.56
N VAL A 64 16.98 6.28 -2.37
CA VAL A 64 16.67 7.71 -2.54
C VAL A 64 15.20 7.91 -2.92
N ALA A 65 14.48 8.65 -2.07
CA ALA A 65 13.16 9.25 -2.27
C ALA A 65 11.92 8.31 -2.28
N LEU A 66 11.44 7.99 -1.07
CA LEU A 66 10.06 7.55 -0.79
C LEU A 66 8.98 8.40 -1.49
N ALA A 67 9.28 9.68 -1.76
CA ALA A 67 8.38 10.59 -2.48
C ALA A 67 8.14 10.22 -3.95
N ASN A 68 9.00 9.38 -4.55
CA ASN A 68 8.97 9.05 -5.98
C ASN A 68 8.68 7.57 -6.28
N THR A 69 8.57 6.71 -5.25
CA THR A 69 8.45 5.27 -5.48
C THR A 69 6.99 4.83 -5.39
N ILE A 70 6.33 4.82 -6.55
CA ILE A 70 5.13 4.00 -6.78
C ILE A 70 5.61 2.56 -6.83
N PHE A 71 5.07 1.70 -5.98
CA PHE A 71 5.34 0.28 -6.08
C PHE A 71 4.16 -0.43 -6.72
N GLY A 72 4.41 -1.12 -7.83
CA GLY A 72 3.51 -2.16 -8.31
C GLY A 72 3.17 -2.11 -9.78
N VAL A 73 2.01 -2.67 -10.10
CA VAL A 73 1.58 -2.97 -11.47
C VAL A 73 0.57 -1.92 -11.91
N ILE A 74 0.70 -1.46 -13.16
CA ILE A 74 -0.25 -0.50 -13.73
C ILE A 74 -1.63 -1.15 -13.71
N PRO A 75 -2.61 -0.57 -13.02
CA PRO A 75 -3.94 -1.13 -12.97
C PRO A 75 -4.64 -0.97 -14.33
N THR A 76 -5.66 -1.78 -14.57
CA THR A 76 -6.44 -1.74 -15.82
C THR A 76 -7.76 -1.01 -15.57
N ARG A 77 -8.52 -0.65 -16.63
CA ARG A 77 -9.91 -0.17 -16.42
C ARG A 77 -10.77 -1.19 -15.67
N ASP A 78 -10.50 -2.48 -15.89
CA ASP A 78 -11.37 -3.55 -15.44
C ASP A 78 -11.05 -4.00 -14.01
N SER A 79 -9.84 -3.74 -13.52
CA SER A 79 -9.44 -4.15 -12.19
C SER A 79 -8.20 -3.39 -11.73
N GLY A 80 -8.23 -2.99 -10.46
CA GLY A 80 -7.06 -2.41 -9.84
C GLY A 80 -7.29 -1.83 -8.45
N SER A 81 -6.20 -1.37 -7.88
CA SER A 81 -6.20 -0.61 -6.64
C SER A 81 -5.04 0.37 -6.54
N ILE A 82 -5.28 1.40 -5.73
CA ILE A 82 -4.31 2.39 -5.29
C ILE A 82 -4.40 2.40 -3.77
N PHE A 83 -3.27 2.19 -3.11
CA PHE A 83 -3.15 2.22 -1.66
C PHE A 83 -2.09 3.25 -1.27
N VAL A 84 -2.46 4.18 -0.42
CA VAL A 84 -1.57 5.25 0.03
C VAL A 84 -1.60 5.34 1.54
N ARG A 85 -0.43 5.45 2.15
CA ARG A 85 -0.33 6.02 3.49
C ARG A 85 0.47 7.29 3.47
N ALA A 86 -0.13 8.33 4.03
CA ALA A 86 0.50 9.64 4.08
C ALA A 86 0.20 10.32 5.41
N TYR A 87 1.16 11.10 5.87
CA TYR A 87 0.92 12.07 6.94
C TYR A 87 0.57 13.41 6.29
N PRO A 88 -0.50 14.07 6.74
CA PRO A 88 -0.80 15.41 6.32
C PRO A 88 0.34 16.35 6.73
N GLY A 89 0.43 17.48 6.03
CA GLY A 89 1.34 18.55 6.37
C GLY A 89 0.70 19.57 7.31
N PRO A 90 1.39 20.70 7.55
CA PRO A 90 0.93 21.77 8.44
C PRO A 90 -0.45 22.35 8.10
N TRP A 91 -0.92 22.17 6.87
CA TRP A 91 -2.23 22.57 6.40
C TRP A 91 -3.40 21.85 7.05
N ALA A 92 -3.21 20.65 7.62
CA ALA A 92 -4.31 19.95 8.29
C ALA A 92 -4.84 20.74 9.49
N SER A 93 -3.99 21.57 10.09
CA SER A 93 -4.36 22.51 11.15
C SER A 93 -4.97 23.81 10.62
N LEU A 94 -4.94 24.05 9.30
CA LEU A 94 -5.43 25.27 8.67
C LEU A 94 -6.88 25.09 8.19
N ARG A 95 -7.70 26.13 8.38
CA ARG A 95 -9.12 26.14 7.96
C ARG A 95 -9.34 26.73 6.57
N THR A 96 -8.28 26.86 5.76
CA THR A 96 -8.36 27.48 4.44
C THR A 96 -8.82 26.47 3.39
N PRO A 97 -9.85 26.79 2.57
CA PRO A 97 -10.28 25.96 1.45
C PRO A 97 -9.14 25.69 0.46
N GLN A 98 -8.70 24.44 0.38
CA GLN A 98 -7.62 23.94 -0.48
C GLN A 98 -7.85 22.45 -0.78
N ARG A 99 -7.13 21.96 -1.79
CA ARG A 99 -7.09 20.54 -2.17
C ARG A 99 -5.66 20.04 -2.10
N PHE A 100 -5.47 18.81 -1.63
CA PHE A 100 -4.16 18.20 -1.45
C PHE A 100 -4.14 16.82 -2.11
N THR A 101 -3.35 16.69 -3.18
CA THR A 101 -3.36 15.51 -4.05
C THR A 101 -2.48 14.40 -3.48
N LEU A 102 -3.04 13.22 -3.23
CA LEU A 102 -2.22 12.03 -3.00
C LEU A 102 -1.75 11.43 -4.31
N VAL A 103 -2.68 11.23 -5.24
CA VAL A 103 -2.43 10.52 -6.50
C VAL A 103 -3.25 11.15 -7.62
N HIS A 104 -2.63 11.36 -8.76
CA HIS A 104 -3.29 11.83 -9.97
C HIS A 104 -2.80 11.04 -11.19
N PHE A 105 -3.71 10.37 -11.89
CA PHE A 105 -3.44 9.70 -13.14
C PHE A 105 -3.61 10.65 -14.33
N PRO A 106 -2.81 10.49 -15.42
CA PRO A 106 -2.94 11.29 -16.62
C PRO A 106 -4.38 11.37 -17.15
N ALA A 107 -4.69 12.45 -17.86
CA ALA A 107 -6.03 12.77 -18.35
C ALA A 107 -7.13 12.83 -17.27
N GLY A 108 -6.76 12.87 -15.98
CA GLY A 108 -7.71 12.96 -14.87
C GLY A 108 -8.51 11.68 -14.66
N VAL A 109 -8.07 10.52 -15.18
CA VAL A 109 -8.80 9.25 -15.07
C VAL A 109 -9.10 8.93 -13.60
N ILE A 110 -8.13 9.18 -12.72
CA ILE A 110 -8.27 9.10 -11.27
C ILE A 110 -7.55 10.30 -10.64
N TRP A 111 -8.25 11.06 -9.81
CA TRP A 111 -7.68 12.04 -8.91
C TRP A 111 -8.11 11.76 -7.48
N LEU A 112 -7.16 11.32 -6.65
CA LEU A 112 -7.35 11.05 -5.22
C LEU A 112 -6.73 12.19 -4.41
N TYR A 113 -7.57 12.93 -3.70
CA TYR A 113 -7.15 14.11 -2.95
C TYR A 113 -8.00 14.34 -1.70
N TYR A 114 -7.49 15.16 -0.78
CA TYR A 114 -8.27 15.67 0.34
C TYR A 114 -8.72 17.11 0.06
N GLU A 115 -9.98 17.42 0.36
CA GLU A 115 -10.55 18.77 0.25
C GLU A 115 -10.85 19.33 1.64
N THR A 116 -10.17 20.41 2.03
CA THR A 116 -10.28 21.00 3.37
C THR A 116 -11.60 21.73 3.60
N ALA A 117 -12.20 22.27 2.52
CA ALA A 117 -13.46 23.02 2.61
C ALA A 117 -14.61 22.13 3.11
N GLU A 118 -14.68 20.90 2.59
CA GLU A 118 -15.70 19.92 2.95
C GLU A 118 -15.23 18.90 3.99
N ARG A 119 -13.92 18.88 4.30
CA ARG A 119 -13.26 17.88 5.16
C ARG A 119 -13.51 16.46 4.68
N LYS A 120 -13.18 16.23 3.41
CA LYS A 120 -13.43 14.96 2.74
C LYS A 120 -12.24 14.47 1.95
N TRP A 121 -12.03 13.17 2.00
CA TRP A 121 -11.30 12.45 0.97
C TRP A 121 -12.17 12.30 -0.25
N ILE A 122 -11.64 12.62 -1.42
CA ILE A 122 -12.35 12.58 -2.69
C ILE A 122 -11.55 11.75 -3.68
N ALA A 123 -12.23 10.79 -4.30
CA ALA A 123 -11.78 10.18 -5.55
C ALA A 123 -12.66 10.73 -6.68
N GLU A 124 -12.10 11.63 -7.48
CA GLU A 124 -12.70 12.12 -8.71
C GLU A 124 -12.26 11.22 -9.87
N LEU A 125 -13.24 10.73 -10.63
CA LEU A 125 -13.04 9.81 -11.74
C LEU A 125 -13.63 10.46 -12.98
N THR A 126 -12.83 10.62 -14.04
CA THR A 126 -13.29 11.23 -15.29
C THR A 126 -14.55 10.51 -15.78
N GLY A 127 -15.64 11.23 -16.06
CA GLY A 127 -16.89 10.63 -16.56
C GLY A 127 -17.85 10.09 -15.48
N TYR A 128 -17.51 10.16 -14.19
CA TYR A 128 -18.39 9.71 -13.09
C TYR A 128 -18.57 10.74 -11.97
N LYS A 129 -19.46 10.41 -11.03
CA LYS A 129 -19.60 11.12 -9.76
C LYS A 129 -18.35 10.89 -8.89
N ARG A 130 -18.08 11.86 -8.02
CA ARG A 130 -17.05 11.79 -6.98
C ARG A 130 -17.44 10.77 -5.91
N LEU A 131 -16.52 9.86 -5.56
CA LEU A 131 -16.61 9.16 -4.28
C LEU A 131 -16.02 10.06 -3.21
N GLN A 132 -16.72 10.18 -2.09
CA GLN A 132 -16.32 11.12 -1.04
C GLN A 132 -16.55 10.54 0.34
N VAL A 133 -15.55 10.65 1.20
CA VAL A 133 -15.55 10.16 2.57
C VAL A 133 -15.25 11.32 3.49
N ALA A 134 -16.19 11.66 4.38
CA ALA A 134 -15.97 12.68 5.40
C ALA A 134 -15.04 12.14 6.49
N THR A 135 -13.96 12.87 6.74
CA THR A 135 -12.95 12.52 7.73
C THR A 135 -12.31 13.82 8.22
N GLU A 136 -12.16 13.95 9.54
CA GLU A 136 -11.31 15.01 10.08
C GLU A 136 -9.86 14.55 10.07
N ILE A 137 -8.98 15.40 9.58
CA ILE A 137 -7.54 15.16 9.55
C ILE A 137 -6.86 16.17 10.47
N THR A 138 -6.03 15.69 11.37
CA THR A 138 -5.16 16.50 12.22
C THR A 138 -3.70 16.33 11.82
N ASP A 139 -2.86 17.31 12.16
CA ASP A 139 -1.43 17.23 11.90
C ASP A 139 -0.80 15.99 12.57
N GLY A 140 0.13 15.33 11.88
CA GLY A 140 0.78 14.10 12.34
C GLY A 140 -0.08 12.82 12.33
N MET A 141 -1.33 12.89 11.90
CA MET A 141 -2.23 11.72 11.82
C MET A 141 -1.96 10.91 10.55
N LEU A 142 -1.54 9.64 10.68
CA LEU A 142 -1.37 8.78 9.51
C LEU A 142 -2.72 8.46 8.87
N GLN A 143 -2.87 8.82 7.61
CA GLN A 143 -4.04 8.52 6.81
C GLN A 143 -3.74 7.32 5.93
N THR A 144 -4.59 6.29 6.00
CA THR A 144 -4.56 5.14 5.09
C THR A 144 -5.72 5.27 4.12
N VAL A 145 -5.41 5.47 2.84
CA VAL A 145 -6.41 5.70 1.79
C VAL A 145 -6.27 4.63 0.72
N GLY A 146 -7.36 3.92 0.44
CA GLY A 146 -7.43 2.88 -0.57
C GLY A 146 -8.53 3.17 -1.57
N LEU A 147 -8.20 3.19 -2.86
CA LEU A 147 -9.17 3.13 -3.94
C LEU A 147 -9.05 1.76 -4.61
N SER A 148 -10.14 1.03 -4.79
CA SER A 148 -10.13 -0.26 -5.49
C SER A 148 -11.33 -0.40 -6.40
N TRP A 149 -11.19 -1.11 -7.51
CA TRP A 149 -12.30 -1.36 -8.43
C TRP A 149 -12.17 -2.73 -9.09
N LYS A 150 -13.31 -3.25 -9.52
CA LYS A 150 -13.42 -4.45 -10.33
C LYS A 150 -14.64 -4.34 -11.26
N PHE A 151 -14.45 -4.70 -12.52
CA PHE A 151 -15.46 -4.64 -13.56
C PHE A 151 -16.66 -5.52 -13.18
N GLY A 152 -17.87 -5.02 -13.41
CA GLY A 152 -19.11 -5.68 -13.01
C GLY A 152 -19.40 -5.62 -11.50
N GLU A 153 -18.51 -5.05 -10.69
CA GLU A 153 -18.71 -4.85 -9.26
C GLU A 153 -18.80 -3.35 -8.92
N GLN A 154 -17.99 -2.88 -7.98
CA GLN A 154 -18.03 -1.53 -7.46
C GLN A 154 -16.63 -0.93 -7.35
N ILE A 155 -16.56 0.38 -7.55
CA ILE A 155 -15.44 1.20 -7.13
C ILE A 155 -15.64 1.49 -5.65
N THR A 156 -14.62 1.25 -4.84
CA THR A 156 -14.64 1.47 -3.40
C THR A 156 -13.53 2.43 -3.00
N LEU A 157 -13.92 3.54 -2.37
CA LEU A 157 -13.02 4.41 -1.64
C LEU A 157 -13.06 4.02 -0.16
N ARG A 158 -11.91 3.64 0.38
CA ARG A 158 -11.71 3.33 1.79
C ARG A 158 -10.74 4.33 2.38
N VAL A 159 -11.10 4.86 3.53
CA VAL A 159 -10.24 5.72 4.33
C VAL A 159 -10.22 5.13 5.72
N ALA A 160 -9.05 4.96 6.29
CA ALA A 160 -8.92 4.63 7.69
C ALA A 160 -7.88 5.55 8.31
N ASP A 161 -8.23 6.07 9.47
CA ASP A 161 -7.25 6.38 10.49
C ASP A 161 -7.12 5.21 11.48
N ALA A 162 -6.29 5.36 12.51
CA ALA A 162 -6.07 4.31 13.50
C ALA A 162 -7.34 3.89 14.27
N GLU A 163 -8.38 4.73 14.29
CA GLU A 163 -9.56 4.59 15.15
C GLU A 163 -10.88 4.43 14.35
N HIS A 164 -11.01 4.97 13.14
CA HIS A 164 -12.27 5.05 12.39
C HIS A 164 -12.13 4.63 10.91
N PRO A 165 -12.57 3.41 10.53
CA PRO A 165 -12.63 3.01 9.13
C PRO A 165 -13.91 3.53 8.47
N HIS A 166 -13.75 4.28 7.39
CA HIS A 166 -14.83 4.74 6.52
C HIS A 166 -14.72 4.09 5.13
N VAL A 167 -15.87 3.65 4.60
CA VAL A 167 -15.96 2.99 3.29
C VAL A 167 -17.13 3.58 2.52
N VAL A 168 -16.87 3.99 1.27
CA VAL A 168 -17.89 4.44 0.33
C VAL A 168 -17.74 3.66 -0.97
N GLU A 169 -18.87 3.17 -1.48
CA GLU A 169 -18.94 2.28 -2.63
C GLU A 169 -19.82 2.89 -3.71
N MET A 170 -19.42 2.70 -4.96
CA MET A 170 -20.16 3.11 -6.14
C MET A 170 -20.14 1.98 -7.16
N ARG A 171 -21.32 1.51 -7.58
CA ARG A 171 -21.45 0.53 -8.66
C ARG A 171 -21.30 1.21 -10.02
N ALA A 172 -20.06 1.33 -10.48
CA ALA A 172 -19.71 1.78 -11.83
C ALA A 172 -18.34 1.17 -12.22
N PRO A 173 -18.12 0.80 -13.48
CA PRO A 173 -16.78 0.46 -13.95
C PRO A 173 -15.93 1.73 -14.08
N LEU A 174 -14.59 1.64 -14.14
CA LEU A 174 -13.81 2.78 -14.64
C LEU A 174 -14.11 2.99 -16.13
N PRO A 175 -14.18 4.24 -16.62
CA PRO A 175 -14.67 4.51 -17.96
C PRO A 175 -13.56 4.40 -19.02
N ASN A 176 -12.32 4.58 -18.59
CA ASN A 176 -11.14 4.59 -19.42
C ASN A 176 -10.05 3.77 -18.75
N ASP A 177 -9.13 3.27 -19.57
CA ASP A 177 -7.91 2.65 -19.08
C ASP A 177 -7.05 3.63 -18.29
N VAL A 178 -6.41 3.09 -17.25
CA VAL A 178 -5.55 3.84 -16.36
C VAL A 178 -4.14 3.82 -16.95
N GLU A 179 -3.95 4.59 -18.02
CA GLU A 179 -2.67 4.64 -18.75
C GLU A 179 -1.76 5.77 -18.29
N GLY A 180 -0.45 5.54 -18.44
CA GLY A 180 0.58 6.56 -18.28
C GLY A 180 1.15 6.70 -16.87
N ARG A 181 2.01 7.70 -16.69
CA ARG A 181 2.74 7.92 -15.44
C ARG A 181 1.85 8.61 -14.42
N VAL A 182 1.56 7.91 -13.33
CA VAL A 182 0.87 8.47 -12.18
C VAL A 182 1.74 9.50 -11.47
N GLN A 183 1.14 10.62 -11.10
CA GLN A 183 1.76 11.68 -10.30
C GLN A 183 1.37 11.47 -8.83
N ILE A 184 2.38 11.31 -7.97
CA ILE A 184 2.20 11.24 -6.52
C ILE A 184 2.40 12.62 -5.93
N GLY A 185 1.56 12.98 -4.95
CA GLY A 185 1.77 14.17 -4.14
C GLY A 185 1.57 15.49 -4.90
N GLY A 186 1.07 15.46 -6.13
CA GLY A 186 0.96 16.64 -6.96
C GLY A 186 -0.06 16.49 -8.08
N HIS A 187 -0.57 17.63 -8.54
CA HIS A 187 -1.46 17.73 -9.67
C HIS A 187 -0.71 18.33 -10.88
N PRO A 188 -1.05 17.97 -12.13
CA PRO A 188 -0.38 18.51 -13.32
C PRO A 188 -0.45 20.03 -13.49
N SER A 189 -1.44 20.69 -12.87
CA SER A 189 -1.56 22.16 -12.90
C SER A 189 -0.48 22.88 -12.08
N GLY A 190 0.34 22.16 -11.32
CA GLY A 190 1.30 22.75 -10.39
C GLY A 190 0.65 23.34 -9.12
N GLN A 191 -0.67 23.16 -8.98
CA GLN A 191 -1.43 23.48 -7.77
C GLN A 191 -1.74 22.19 -7.00
N HIS A 192 -2.32 22.29 -5.81
CA HIS A 192 -2.81 21.13 -5.03
C HIS A 192 -1.75 20.09 -4.64
N TYR A 193 -0.52 20.55 -4.34
CA TYR A 193 0.56 19.67 -3.92
C TYR A 193 0.36 19.17 -2.49
N TRP A 194 0.71 17.92 -2.27
CA TRP A 194 0.84 17.34 -0.94
C TRP A 194 2.12 17.84 -0.29
N ASN A 195 1.98 18.40 0.91
CA ASN A 195 3.04 19.02 1.71
C ASN A 195 3.22 18.34 3.06
N GLY A 196 2.95 17.04 3.12
CA GLY A 196 3.41 16.14 4.18
C GLY A 196 4.14 14.93 3.59
N PRO A 197 4.68 14.01 4.41
CA PRO A 197 5.35 12.82 3.89
C PRO A 197 4.35 11.77 3.42
N ILE A 198 4.59 11.19 2.24
CA ILE A 198 3.92 9.98 1.76
C ILE A 198 4.81 8.80 2.11
N TYR A 199 4.34 7.97 3.04
CA TYR A 199 5.09 6.83 3.59
C TYR A 199 5.09 5.63 2.63
N VAL A 200 3.96 5.39 1.96
CA VAL A 200 3.85 4.36 0.93
C VAL A 200 2.78 4.75 -0.08
N CYS A 201 3.04 4.45 -1.35
CA CYS A 201 2.04 4.42 -2.39
C CYS A 201 2.23 3.14 -3.21
N VAL A 202 1.21 2.30 -3.25
CA VAL A 202 1.17 1.04 -3.99
C VAL A 202 0.06 1.12 -5.02
N ASN A 203 0.34 0.68 -6.23
CA ASN A 203 -0.66 0.39 -7.25
C ASN A 203 -0.66 -1.10 -7.57
N ASP A 204 -1.84 -1.66 -7.82
CA ASP A 204 -1.97 -3.08 -8.21
C ASP A 204 -3.08 -3.18 -9.25
N ASP A 205 -3.00 -4.15 -10.16
CA ASP A 205 -4.06 -4.49 -11.11
C ASP A 205 -5.13 -5.38 -10.47
N ARG A 206 -5.00 -5.70 -9.19
CA ARG A 206 -5.98 -6.41 -8.36
C ARG A 206 -6.68 -5.46 -7.38
N PRO A 207 -7.97 -5.68 -7.08
CA PRO A 207 -8.67 -4.92 -6.06
C PRO A 207 -8.20 -5.34 -4.66
N ILE A 208 -8.31 -4.42 -3.70
CA ILE A 208 -8.08 -4.74 -2.28
C ILE A 208 -9.34 -5.38 -1.70
N GLY A 209 -9.24 -6.65 -1.32
CA GLY A 209 -10.31 -7.38 -0.63
C GLY A 209 -10.61 -6.80 0.76
N LYS A 210 -11.82 -7.06 1.26
CA LYS A 210 -12.27 -6.56 2.57
C LYS A 210 -11.39 -7.03 3.74
N ASP A 211 -10.98 -8.30 3.72
CA ASP A 211 -10.14 -8.87 4.78
C ASP A 211 -8.72 -8.30 4.74
N ALA A 212 -8.10 -8.23 3.56
CA ALA A 212 -6.81 -7.57 3.38
C ALA A 212 -6.84 -6.10 3.83
N TRP A 213 -7.90 -5.35 3.48
CA TRP A 213 -8.07 -3.98 3.97
C TRP A 213 -8.15 -3.89 5.51
N ARG A 214 -8.83 -4.85 6.15
CA ARG A 214 -8.95 -4.91 7.61
C ARG A 214 -7.60 -5.08 8.28
N GLU A 215 -6.70 -5.85 7.68
CA GLU A 215 -5.34 -6.04 8.17
C GLU A 215 -4.48 -4.80 7.92
N PHE A 216 -4.51 -4.26 6.69
CA PHE A 216 -3.75 -3.06 6.33
C PHE A 216 -4.14 -1.84 7.17
N LYS A 217 -5.40 -1.68 7.59
CA LYS A 217 -5.73 -0.54 8.48
C LYS A 217 -5.16 -0.71 9.90
N GLN A 218 -4.99 -1.95 10.37
CA GLN A 218 -4.61 -2.24 11.76
C GLN A 218 -3.09 -2.22 11.93
N ASP A 219 -2.36 -2.70 10.93
CA ASP A 219 -0.91 -2.79 10.98
C ASP A 219 -0.25 -1.78 10.02
N ARG A 220 0.48 -0.83 10.61
CA ARG A 220 1.13 0.28 9.88
C ARG A 220 2.33 -0.17 9.07
N GLU A 221 2.82 -1.39 9.26
CA GLU A 221 3.92 -1.95 8.48
C GLU A 221 3.41 -2.80 7.31
N LEU A 222 2.22 -3.41 7.43
CA LEU A 222 1.62 -4.17 6.32
C LEU A 222 1.18 -3.27 5.18
N THR A 223 1.44 -3.68 3.93
CA THR A 223 0.98 -2.97 2.74
C THR A 223 0.57 -3.99 1.68
N PRO A 224 -0.32 -3.65 0.73
CA PRO A 224 -0.59 -4.54 -0.39
C PRO A 224 0.72 -4.84 -1.13
N ASN A 225 0.98 -6.10 -1.41
CA ASN A 225 2.16 -6.50 -2.17
C ASN A 225 1.76 -6.82 -3.62
N PRO A 226 2.03 -5.92 -4.58
CA PRO A 226 1.72 -6.16 -6.00
C PRO A 226 2.61 -7.25 -6.62
N PHE A 227 3.64 -7.69 -5.90
CA PHE A 227 4.61 -8.71 -6.31
C PHE A 227 4.46 -10.04 -5.55
N ASP A 228 3.33 -10.26 -4.89
CA ASP A 228 3.00 -11.52 -4.22
C ASP A 228 3.17 -12.75 -5.16
N ASN A 229 3.28 -13.94 -4.56
CA ASN A 229 3.93 -15.20 -4.98
C ASN A 229 3.83 -15.63 -6.46
N ASP A 230 2.84 -15.16 -7.21
CA ASP A 230 2.71 -15.42 -8.65
C ASP A 230 3.58 -14.49 -9.53
N ARG A 231 4.23 -13.45 -8.97
CA ARG A 231 4.87 -12.36 -9.76
C ARG A 231 6.34 -12.07 -9.46
N LEU A 232 6.86 -12.54 -8.33
CA LEU A 232 8.20 -12.19 -7.82
C LEU A 232 9.37 -12.59 -8.75
N TRP A 233 9.18 -13.60 -9.61
CA TRP A 233 10.22 -14.07 -10.53
C TRP A 233 10.69 -12.98 -11.51
N MET A 234 9.79 -12.11 -11.96
CA MET A 234 10.10 -11.14 -13.02
C MET A 234 11.03 -9.99 -12.57
N PHE A 235 10.96 -9.60 -11.30
CA PHE A 235 11.72 -8.46 -10.78
C PHE A 235 13.17 -8.82 -10.48
N MET A 236 13.42 -10.02 -9.95
CA MET A 236 14.79 -10.48 -9.64
C MET A 236 15.65 -10.67 -10.90
N ALA A 237 15.04 -10.99 -12.04
CA ALA A 237 15.74 -11.16 -13.31
C ALA A 237 16.27 -9.84 -13.92
N HIS A 238 15.74 -8.68 -13.50
CA HIS A 238 16.15 -7.36 -14.01
C HIS A 238 17.18 -6.64 -13.12
N VAL A 239 17.30 -7.01 -11.84
CA VAL A 239 18.24 -6.38 -10.90
C VAL A 239 19.61 -7.07 -10.89
N LEU A 240 19.71 -8.29 -11.43
CA LEU A 240 20.94 -9.08 -11.49
C LEU A 240 21.61 -9.12 -12.88
N ARG A 241 21.34 -8.12 -13.74
CA ARG A 241 22.04 -7.91 -15.02
C ARG A 241 22.68 -6.54 -15.05
#